data_AF-A0A838VJS5-F1
#
_entry.id   AF-A0A838VJS5-F1
#
_cell.length_a   1.000
_cell.length_b   1.000
_cell.length_c   1.000
_cell.angle_alpha   90.00
_cell.angle_beta   90.00
_cell.angle_gamma   90.00
#
_symmetry.space_group_name_H-M   'P 1'
#
loop_
_entity.id
_entity.type
_entity.pdbx_description
1 polymer ?
#
loop_
_entity_poly.entity_id
_entity_poly.type
_entity_poly.pdbx_seq_one_letter_code
_entity_poly.pdbx_strand_id
1 'polypeptide(L)'
;MAKIDEVIKQSLNPFDNIAARNFWAEENPSPTVESIHQEELTQIESVLASVAQDRQSRTLILYGDGGSGKTHFMGRLKQKLNDRAFFVYIDPFSHSDHIWRHILRYTVDSLVNARTGQADSQLIQWLKSFLSTIRSGLKREQQSLIDRIKGVFGQTETDTVRDRKDFINILKKSIGTSGIYNADEFFGVLYSLTNPDLYPLACEWLKGESLDEESLKKLRV
;
A
#
# COMPACT_ATOMS: atom_id res chain seq x y z
N MET A 1 -1.56 28.44 38.36
CA MET A 1 -1.49 28.62 36.89
C MET A 1 -0.08 28.29 36.48
N ALA A 2 0.12 27.29 35.62
CA ALA A 2 1.43 27.01 35.06
C ALA A 2 1.91 28.24 34.29
N LYS A 3 3.18 28.63 34.47
CA LYS A 3 3.76 29.74 33.70
C LYS A 3 3.90 29.31 32.24
N ILE A 4 3.75 30.25 31.31
CA ILE A 4 3.76 29.96 29.86
C ILE A 4 5.04 29.21 29.45
N ASP A 5 6.17 29.51 30.09
CA ASP A 5 7.45 28.84 29.87
C ASP A 5 7.44 27.35 30.27
N GLU A 6 6.70 26.99 31.32
CA GLU A 6 6.55 25.59 31.75
C GLU A 6 5.67 24.81 30.77
N VAL A 7 4.64 25.46 30.22
CA VAL A 7 3.77 24.88 29.19
C VAL A 7 4.54 24.68 27.87
N ILE A 8 5.38 25.64 27.47
CA ILE A 8 6.19 25.54 26.24
C ILE A 8 7.23 24.43 26.37
N LYS A 9 7.89 24.27 27.53
CA LYS A 9 8.88 23.20 27.76
C LYS A 9 8.27 21.79 27.83
N GLN A 10 6.97 21.68 28.09
CA GLN A 10 6.25 20.40 28.03
C GLN A 10 5.89 20.00 26.59
N SER A 11 5.96 20.93 25.63
CA SER A 11 5.67 20.65 24.23
C SER A 11 6.89 20.05 23.52
N LEU A 12 6.63 19.14 22.59
CA LEU A 12 7.66 18.45 21.82
C LEU A 12 8.38 19.48 20.95
N ASN A 13 9.70 19.63 21.09
CA ASN A 13 10.47 20.60 20.31
C ASN A 13 10.40 20.25 18.81
N PRO A 14 9.77 21.11 17.98
CA PRO A 14 9.58 20.82 16.55
C PRO A 14 10.89 20.82 15.76
N PHE A 15 12.00 21.26 16.36
CA PHE A 15 13.33 21.33 15.72
C PHE A 15 14.29 20.22 16.16
N ASP A 16 13.94 19.41 17.17
CA ASP A 16 14.81 18.30 17.63
C ASP A 16 14.74 17.09 16.69
N ASN A 17 13.73 17.00 15.81
CA ASN A 17 13.59 15.92 14.85
C ASN A 17 14.22 16.31 13.50
N ILE A 18 15.56 16.34 13.47
CA ILE A 18 16.38 16.92 12.39
C ILE A 18 16.33 16.09 11.09
N ALA A 19 15.96 14.81 11.16
CA ALA A 19 15.85 13.95 9.99
C ALA A 19 14.39 13.64 9.70
N ALA A 20 13.89 14.19 8.60
CA ALA A 20 12.57 13.81 8.12
C ALA A 20 12.62 12.36 7.62
N ARG A 21 12.10 11.44 8.43
CA ARG A 21 12.04 10.01 8.14
C ARG A 21 10.94 9.72 7.12
N ASN A 22 10.87 8.46 6.68
CA ASN A 22 9.73 7.91 5.95
C ASN A 22 8.40 8.37 6.60
N PHE A 23 7.46 8.88 5.80
CA PHE A 23 6.14 9.37 6.27
C PHE A 23 5.26 8.28 6.91
N TRP A 24 5.68 7.01 6.87
CA TRP A 24 5.07 5.92 7.64
C TRP A 24 5.50 5.92 9.11
N ALA A 25 6.66 6.48 9.45
CA ALA A 25 7.25 6.48 10.78
C ALA A 25 6.91 7.74 11.62
N GLU A 26 6.04 8.63 11.10
CA GLU A 26 5.55 9.78 11.85
C GLU A 26 4.48 9.34 12.87
N GLU A 27 4.93 8.95 14.07
CA GLU A 27 4.03 8.49 15.16
C GLU A 27 3.20 9.63 15.78
N ASN A 28 3.68 10.88 15.68
CA ASN A 28 2.98 12.06 16.16
C ASN A 28 2.96 13.13 15.06
N PRO A 29 1.77 13.54 14.56
CA PRO A 29 1.69 14.61 13.59
C PRO A 29 2.25 15.90 14.22
N SER A 30 3.27 16.47 13.59
CA SER A 30 3.80 17.76 14.01
C SER A 30 2.72 18.84 13.85
N PRO A 31 2.66 19.85 14.74
CA PRO A 31 1.71 20.95 14.58
C PRO A 31 1.90 21.59 13.20
N THR A 32 0.85 21.55 12.40
CA THR A 32 0.86 21.98 10.99
C THR A 32 0.19 23.33 10.85
N VAL A 33 0.81 24.23 10.08
CA VAL A 33 0.19 25.50 9.66
C VAL A 33 -0.43 25.28 8.28
N GLU A 34 -1.76 25.22 8.21
CA GLU A 34 -2.50 24.83 7.00
C GLU A 34 -2.25 25.73 5.78
N SER A 35 -1.91 27.01 5.99
CA SER A 35 -1.65 27.94 4.89
C SER A 35 -0.34 27.67 4.14
N ILE A 36 0.63 26.99 4.78
CA ILE A 36 1.93 26.72 4.17
C ILE A 36 1.79 25.61 3.12
N HIS A 37 2.28 25.86 1.91
CA HIS A 37 2.19 24.96 0.75
C HIS A 37 0.76 24.58 0.31
N GLN A 38 -0.23 25.43 0.62
CA GLN A 38 -1.63 25.16 0.27
C GLN A 38 -1.86 25.17 -1.24
N GLU A 39 -1.16 26.03 -1.98
CA GLU A 39 -1.27 26.11 -3.44
C GLU A 39 -0.79 24.81 -4.09
N GLU A 40 0.37 24.31 -3.68
CA GLU A 40 0.98 23.07 -4.16
C GLU A 40 0.10 21.86 -3.82
N LEU A 41 -0.51 21.84 -2.64
CA LEU A 41 -1.49 20.81 -2.27
C LEU A 41 -2.68 20.81 -3.24
N THR A 42 -3.25 21.98 -3.52
CA THR A 42 -4.38 22.13 -4.45
C THR A 42 -3.99 21.75 -5.89
N GLN A 43 -2.77 22.07 -6.34
CA GLN A 43 -2.26 21.62 -7.64
C GLN A 43 -2.17 20.09 -7.73
N ILE A 44 -1.64 19.43 -6.69
CA ILE A 44 -1.57 17.96 -6.65
C ILE A 44 -2.98 17.34 -6.63
N GLU A 45 -3.93 17.89 -5.87
CA GLU A 45 -5.33 17.45 -5.87
C GLU A 45 -5.96 17.55 -7.27
N SER A 46 -5.69 18.63 -8.01
CA SER A 46 -6.16 18.80 -9.40
C SER A 46 -5.56 17.77 -10.36
N VAL A 47 -4.25 17.47 -10.22
CA VAL A 47 -3.59 16.43 -11.01
C VAL A 47 -4.23 15.06 -10.73
N LEU A 48 -4.49 14.74 -9.47
CA LEU A 48 -5.14 13.47 -9.10
C LEU A 48 -6.57 13.37 -9.64
N ALA A 49 -7.33 14.46 -9.64
CA ALA A 49 -8.65 14.50 -10.25
C ALA A 49 -8.59 14.20 -11.76
N SER A 50 -7.56 14.72 -12.44
CA SER A 50 -7.33 14.47 -13.87
C SER A 50 -6.98 12.99 -14.13
N VAL A 51 -6.10 12.40 -13.31
CA VAL A 51 -5.75 10.96 -13.38
C VAL A 51 -6.99 10.07 -13.17
N ALA A 52 -7.88 10.45 -12.24
CA ALA A 52 -9.12 9.71 -12.00
C ALA A 52 -10.07 9.76 -13.21
N GLN A 53 -10.08 10.87 -13.93
CA GLN A 53 -10.93 11.10 -15.10
C GLN A 53 -10.42 10.35 -16.34
N ASP A 54 -9.14 10.47 -16.67
CA ASP A 54 -8.58 9.97 -17.94
C ASP A 54 -7.81 8.64 -17.79
N ARG A 55 -7.53 8.20 -16.56
CA ARG A 55 -6.77 6.99 -16.22
C ARG A 55 -5.34 6.98 -16.76
N GLN A 56 -4.77 8.14 -17.03
CA GLN A 56 -3.41 8.29 -17.52
C GLN A 56 -2.45 8.63 -16.38
N SER A 57 -1.29 7.99 -16.35
CA SER A 57 -0.27 8.27 -15.33
C SER A 57 0.27 9.70 -15.44
N ARG A 58 0.67 10.27 -14.30
CA ARG A 58 1.30 11.60 -14.19
C ARG A 58 2.50 11.51 -13.27
N THR A 59 3.52 12.31 -13.57
CA THR A 59 4.73 12.44 -12.75
C THR A 59 4.83 13.88 -12.27
N LEU A 60 5.04 14.07 -10.98
CA LEU A 60 5.25 15.36 -10.34
C LEU A 60 6.62 15.37 -9.68
N ILE A 61 7.31 16.51 -9.74
CA ILE A 61 8.61 16.70 -9.11
C ILE A 61 8.44 17.77 -8.04
N LEU A 62 8.69 17.40 -6.78
CA LEU A 62 8.76 18.34 -5.67
C LEU A 62 10.22 18.79 -5.49
N TYR A 63 10.49 20.07 -5.75
CA TYR A 63 11.82 20.66 -5.65
C TYR A 63 11.85 21.78 -4.61
N GLY A 64 12.96 21.93 -3.91
CA GLY A 64 13.17 22.99 -2.93
C GLY A 64 14.41 22.73 -2.07
N ASP A 65 14.86 23.76 -1.36
CA ASP A 65 16.09 23.70 -0.57
C ASP A 65 16.03 22.71 0.61
N GLY A 66 17.19 22.29 1.09
CA GLY A 66 17.28 21.48 2.32
C GLY A 66 16.57 22.18 3.48
N GLY A 67 15.75 21.46 4.24
CA GLY A 67 14.99 22.02 5.35
C GLY A 67 13.69 22.74 4.97
N SER A 68 13.33 22.83 3.69
CA SER A 68 12.08 23.49 3.23
C SER A 68 10.78 22.73 3.57
N GLY A 69 10.82 21.70 4.43
CA GLY A 69 9.63 20.96 4.84
C GLY A 69 9.05 19.97 3.81
N LYS A 70 9.80 19.57 2.77
CA LYS A 70 9.31 18.64 1.72
C LYS A 70 8.71 17.34 2.27
N THR A 71 9.41 16.66 3.16
CA THR A 71 8.94 15.40 3.76
C THR A 71 7.70 15.62 4.63
N HIS A 72 7.67 16.71 5.39
CA HIS A 72 6.49 17.12 6.16
C HIS A 72 5.29 17.37 5.23
N PHE A 73 5.52 18.05 4.10
CA PHE A 73 4.49 18.25 3.07
C PHE A 73 4.00 16.92 2.47
N MET A 74 4.88 15.94 2.26
CA MET A 74 4.49 14.58 1.84
C MET A 74 3.64 13.86 2.91
N GLY A 75 3.98 13.99 4.20
CA GLY A 75 3.17 13.47 5.31
C GLY A 75 1.77 14.10 5.34
N ARG A 76 1.69 15.43 5.15
CA ARG A 76 0.42 16.16 5.03
C ARG A 76 -0.39 15.72 3.82
N LEU A 77 0.25 15.54 2.66
CA LEU A 77 -0.39 15.02 1.44
C LEU A 77 -0.98 13.62 1.68
N LYS A 78 -0.23 12.75 2.35
CA LYS A 78 -0.69 11.42 2.75
C LYS A 78 -1.93 11.50 3.62
N GLN A 79 -1.91 12.32 4.68
CA GLN A 79 -3.07 12.50 5.56
C GLN A 79 -4.29 13.01 4.80
N LYS A 80 -4.11 14.00 3.93
CA LYS A 80 -5.19 14.64 3.17
C LYS A 80 -5.87 13.70 2.17
N LEU A 81 -5.12 12.80 1.53
CA LEU A 81 -5.65 11.91 0.49
C LEU A 81 -5.70 10.44 0.92
N ASN A 82 -5.57 10.17 2.23
CA ASN A 82 -5.57 8.81 2.79
C ASN A 82 -6.83 8.02 2.41
N ASP A 83 -7.96 8.68 2.21
CA ASP A 83 -9.23 8.09 1.78
C ASP A 83 -9.30 7.84 0.25
N ARG A 84 -8.48 8.54 -0.54
CA ARG A 84 -8.59 8.59 -2.02
C ARG A 84 -7.50 7.81 -2.76
N ALA A 85 -6.37 7.52 -2.12
CA ALA A 85 -5.22 6.91 -2.78
C ALA A 85 -4.51 5.88 -1.91
N PHE A 86 -3.81 4.95 -2.57
CA PHE A 86 -2.80 4.11 -1.92
C PHE A 86 -1.46 4.82 -1.97
N PHE A 87 -0.71 4.73 -0.89
CA PHE A 87 0.59 5.37 -0.75
C PHE A 87 1.71 4.34 -0.72
N VAL A 88 2.74 4.63 -1.50
CA VAL A 88 3.99 3.89 -1.53
C VAL A 88 5.13 4.90 -1.35
N TYR A 89 6.00 4.63 -0.38
CA TYR A 89 7.23 5.38 -0.18
C TYR A 89 8.41 4.48 -0.54
N ILE A 90 9.27 4.96 -1.43
CA ILE A 90 10.49 4.26 -1.83
C ILE A 90 11.65 5.10 -1.31
N ASP A 91 12.41 4.57 -0.37
CA ASP A 91 13.61 5.26 0.12
C ASP A 91 14.61 5.46 -1.02
N PRO A 92 15.44 6.52 -0.96
CA PRO A 92 16.57 6.67 -1.87
C PRO A 92 17.44 5.41 -1.89
N PHE A 93 17.74 4.90 -3.08
CA PHE A 93 18.63 3.76 -3.26
C PHE A 93 20.09 4.21 -3.28
N SER A 94 20.93 3.54 -2.50
CA SER A 94 22.37 3.83 -2.43
C SER A 94 23.18 3.18 -3.56
N HIS A 95 22.67 2.09 -4.15
CA HIS A 95 23.34 1.30 -5.19
C HIS A 95 22.35 0.94 -6.30
N SER A 96 22.77 1.05 -7.56
CA SER A 96 21.92 0.86 -8.74
C SER A 96 21.60 -0.61 -9.05
N ASP A 97 22.42 -1.55 -8.57
CA ASP A 97 22.40 -2.94 -9.06
C ASP A 97 21.16 -3.73 -8.63
N HIS A 98 20.39 -3.20 -7.68
CA HIS A 98 19.22 -3.85 -7.10
C HIS A 98 17.98 -2.95 -7.07
N ILE A 99 17.91 -1.92 -7.92
CA ILE A 99 16.80 -0.96 -7.95
C ILE A 99 15.43 -1.66 -8.03
N TRP A 100 15.28 -2.68 -8.89
CA TRP A 100 13.99 -3.38 -9.03
C TRP A 100 13.54 -4.11 -7.77
N ARG A 101 14.47 -4.79 -7.08
CA ARG A 101 14.18 -5.47 -5.81
C ARG A 101 13.86 -4.46 -4.72
N HIS A 102 14.59 -3.35 -4.68
CA HIS A 102 14.35 -2.24 -3.76
C HIS A 102 12.95 -1.66 -3.95
N ILE A 103 12.57 -1.33 -5.19
CA ILE A 103 11.24 -0.82 -5.51
C ILE A 103 10.16 -1.83 -5.11
N LEU A 104 10.31 -3.11 -5.45
CA LEU A 104 9.35 -4.16 -5.09
C LEU A 104 9.16 -4.25 -3.57
N ARG A 105 10.26 -4.39 -2.83
CA ARG A 105 10.24 -4.51 -1.37
C ARG A 105 9.55 -3.31 -0.71
N TYR A 106 9.96 -2.10 -1.06
CA TYR A 106 9.36 -0.87 -0.50
C TYR A 106 7.91 -0.65 -0.90
N THR A 107 7.52 -1.11 -2.11
CA THR A 107 6.14 -1.12 -2.55
C THR A 107 5.29 -2.01 -1.65
N VAL A 108 5.72 -3.26 -1.43
CA VAL A 108 4.97 -4.18 -0.59
C VAL A 108 5.00 -3.77 0.88
N ASP A 109 6.14 -3.32 1.40
CA ASP A 109 6.25 -2.78 2.77
C ASP A 109 5.26 -1.63 3.01
N SER A 110 5.16 -0.70 2.06
CA SER A 110 4.19 0.40 2.16
C SER A 110 2.74 -0.09 2.09
N LEU A 111 2.44 -1.06 1.22
CA LEU A 111 1.08 -1.60 1.06
C LEU A 111 0.65 -2.47 2.25
N VAL A 112 1.58 -3.07 2.99
CA VAL A 112 1.25 -3.84 4.20
C VAL A 112 0.83 -2.92 5.36
N ASN A 113 1.20 -1.64 5.34
CA ASN A 113 0.73 -0.68 6.33
C ASN A 113 -0.77 -0.42 6.20
N ALA A 114 -1.45 -0.30 7.34
CA ALA A 114 -2.84 0.14 7.40
C ALA A 114 -2.94 1.65 7.17
N ARG A 115 -4.06 2.07 6.57
CA ARG A 115 -4.42 3.48 6.48
C ARG A 115 -4.89 3.96 7.85
N THR A 116 -4.67 5.24 8.16
CA THR A 116 -5.14 5.82 9.43
C THR A 116 -6.65 5.59 9.60
N GLY A 117 -7.04 4.95 10.70
CA GLY A 117 -8.45 4.64 11.02
C GLY A 117 -9.03 3.42 10.31
N GLN A 118 -8.23 2.61 9.61
CA GLN A 118 -8.67 1.37 8.95
C GLN A 118 -8.03 0.15 9.62
N ALA A 119 -8.80 -0.94 9.73
CA ALA A 119 -8.30 -2.21 10.25
C ALA A 119 -7.48 -2.99 9.20
N ASP A 120 -7.88 -2.91 7.93
CA ASP A 120 -7.21 -3.60 6.84
C ASP A 120 -5.98 -2.84 6.35
N SER A 121 -4.93 -3.57 5.95
CA SER A 121 -3.80 -3.03 5.21
C SER A 121 -4.22 -2.47 3.86
N GLN A 122 -3.43 -1.55 3.31
CA GLN A 122 -3.62 -1.04 1.95
C GLN A 122 -3.62 -2.15 0.91
N LEU A 123 -2.82 -3.20 1.10
CA LEU A 123 -2.73 -4.37 0.23
C LEU A 123 -4.06 -5.12 0.19
N ILE A 124 -4.67 -5.37 1.36
CA ILE A 124 -5.97 -6.05 1.44
C ILE A 124 -7.07 -5.17 0.84
N GLN A 125 -7.07 -3.87 1.12
CA GLN A 125 -8.03 -2.94 0.52
C GLN A 125 -7.88 -2.87 -1.01
N TRP A 126 -6.65 -2.85 -1.51
CA TRP A 126 -6.36 -2.91 -2.94
C TRP A 126 -6.91 -4.20 -3.54
N LEU A 127 -6.65 -5.35 -2.92
CA LEU A 127 -7.14 -6.63 -3.41
C LEU A 127 -8.67 -6.69 -3.41
N LYS A 128 -9.34 -6.23 -2.34
CA LYS A 128 -10.81 -6.15 -2.27
C LYS A 128 -11.39 -5.25 -3.37
N SER A 129 -10.77 -4.09 -3.60
CA SER A 129 -11.17 -3.15 -4.67
C SER A 129 -10.98 -3.76 -6.05
N PHE A 130 -9.80 -4.33 -6.31
CA PHE A 130 -9.45 -5.00 -7.55
C PHE A 130 -10.42 -6.15 -7.90
N LEU A 131 -10.74 -7.00 -6.92
CA LEU A 131 -11.72 -8.07 -7.10
C LEU A 131 -13.12 -7.53 -7.35
N SER A 132 -13.47 -6.34 -6.85
CA SER A 132 -14.73 -5.66 -7.17
C SER A 132 -14.76 -5.16 -8.61
N THR A 133 -13.66 -4.59 -9.09
CA THR A 133 -13.52 -4.14 -10.48
C THR A 133 -13.57 -5.30 -11.47
N ILE A 134 -12.89 -6.41 -11.21
CA ILE A 134 -12.93 -7.56 -12.12
C ILE A 134 -14.33 -8.19 -12.13
N ARG A 135 -14.98 -8.29 -10.96
CA ARG A 135 -16.30 -8.91 -10.82
C ARG A 135 -17.33 -8.36 -11.82
N SER A 136 -17.33 -7.05 -12.07
CA SER A 136 -18.30 -6.45 -13.01
C SER A 136 -18.15 -6.95 -14.45
N GLY A 137 -16.98 -7.46 -14.84
CA GLY A 137 -16.73 -8.06 -16.16
C GLY A 137 -16.91 -9.58 -16.23
N LEU A 138 -17.25 -10.25 -15.13
CA LEU A 138 -17.34 -11.71 -15.05
C LEU A 138 -18.75 -12.26 -15.26
N LYS A 139 -18.86 -13.54 -15.63
CA LYS A 139 -20.15 -14.28 -15.67
C LYS A 139 -20.68 -14.55 -14.26
N ARG A 140 -22.00 -14.75 -14.10
CA ARG A 140 -22.67 -14.96 -12.79
C ARG A 140 -21.99 -16.01 -11.89
N GLU A 141 -21.60 -17.15 -12.45
CA GLU A 141 -20.92 -18.23 -11.71
C GLU A 141 -19.54 -17.84 -11.18
N GLN A 142 -18.82 -16.99 -11.93
CA GLN A 142 -17.51 -16.49 -11.51
C GLN A 142 -17.65 -15.35 -10.50
N GLN A 143 -18.73 -14.56 -10.61
CA GLN A 143 -19.05 -13.51 -9.64
C GLN A 143 -19.31 -14.10 -8.25
N SER A 144 -20.05 -15.21 -8.14
CA SER A 144 -20.32 -15.87 -6.86
C SER A 144 -19.04 -16.41 -6.20
N LEU A 145 -18.09 -16.92 -6.99
CA LEU A 145 -16.77 -17.31 -6.48
C LEU A 145 -16.03 -16.11 -5.88
N ILE A 146 -15.97 -14.98 -6.61
CA ILE A 146 -15.33 -13.76 -6.11
C ILE A 146 -16.01 -13.24 -4.85
N ASP A 147 -17.34 -13.28 -4.78
CA ASP A 147 -18.10 -12.86 -3.61
C ASP A 147 -17.82 -13.74 -2.39
N ARG A 148 -17.72 -15.06 -2.60
CA ARG A 148 -17.33 -15.99 -1.54
C ARG A 148 -15.91 -15.70 -1.05
N ILE A 149 -14.95 -15.53 -1.96
CA ILE A 149 -13.55 -15.23 -1.58
C ILE A 149 -13.49 -13.93 -0.80
N LYS A 150 -14.24 -12.89 -1.20
CA LYS A 150 -14.39 -11.64 -0.44
C LYS A 150 -14.96 -11.86 0.97
N GLY A 151 -15.96 -12.73 1.10
CA GLY A 151 -16.56 -13.09 2.38
C GLY A 151 -15.61 -13.82 3.33
N VAL A 152 -14.58 -14.49 2.81
CA VAL A 152 -13.62 -15.28 3.58
C VAL A 152 -12.39 -14.47 4.01
N PHE A 153 -12.21 -13.22 3.56
CA PHE A 153 -11.08 -12.39 4.00
C PHE A 153 -11.03 -12.29 5.52
N GLY A 154 -9.90 -12.69 6.11
CA GLY A 154 -9.71 -12.63 7.56
C GLY A 154 -10.32 -13.82 8.32
N GLN A 155 -10.86 -14.83 7.61
CA GLN A 155 -11.40 -16.05 8.19
C GLN A 155 -10.48 -17.24 7.92
N THR A 156 -10.43 -18.17 8.87
CA THR A 156 -9.50 -19.32 8.87
C THR A 156 -10.04 -20.56 8.15
N GLU A 157 -11.34 -20.65 7.88
CA GLU A 157 -11.98 -21.98 7.70
C GLU A 157 -12.30 -22.45 6.26
N THR A 158 -11.87 -21.80 5.17
CA THR A 158 -12.18 -22.33 3.82
C THR A 158 -11.09 -22.09 2.76
N ASP A 159 -9.84 -22.52 3.00
CA ASP A 159 -8.90 -22.78 1.88
C ASP A 159 -9.22 -24.15 1.26
N THR A 160 -10.06 -24.17 0.24
CA THR A 160 -10.18 -25.37 -0.60
C THR A 160 -9.23 -25.25 -1.79
N VAL A 161 -8.51 -26.34 -2.08
CA VAL A 161 -7.63 -26.44 -3.26
C VAL A 161 -8.36 -26.06 -4.56
N ARG A 162 -9.67 -26.33 -4.62
CA ARG A 162 -10.54 -25.96 -5.73
C ARG A 162 -10.70 -24.44 -5.84
N ASP A 163 -11.01 -23.76 -4.74
CA ASP A 163 -11.26 -22.32 -4.75
C ASP A 163 -10.02 -21.52 -5.12
N ARG A 164 -8.85 -21.95 -4.64
CA ARG A 164 -7.56 -21.40 -5.08
C ARG A 164 -7.36 -21.55 -6.59
N LYS A 165 -7.56 -22.76 -7.13
CA LYS A 165 -7.40 -23.02 -8.58
C LYS A 165 -8.37 -22.18 -9.40
N ASP A 166 -9.63 -22.10 -8.98
CA ASP A 166 -10.65 -21.32 -9.68
C ASP A 166 -10.34 -19.81 -9.61
N PHE A 167 -9.83 -19.31 -8.47
CA PHE A 167 -9.35 -17.94 -8.32
C PHE A 167 -8.22 -17.61 -9.30
N ILE A 168 -7.18 -18.45 -9.33
CA ILE A 168 -6.04 -18.30 -10.26
C ILE A 168 -6.55 -18.28 -11.70
N ASN A 169 -7.42 -19.22 -12.07
CA ASN A 169 -8.00 -19.30 -13.41
C ASN A 169 -8.83 -18.07 -13.79
N ILE A 170 -9.60 -17.51 -12.84
CA ILE A 170 -10.33 -16.26 -13.07
C ILE A 170 -9.36 -15.12 -13.36
N LEU A 171 -8.32 -14.94 -12.54
CA LEU A 171 -7.36 -13.85 -12.73
C LEU A 171 -6.60 -13.99 -14.04
N LYS A 172 -6.07 -15.18 -14.36
CA LYS A 172 -5.40 -15.43 -15.65
C LYS A 172 -6.28 -15.06 -16.84
N LYS A 173 -7.60 -15.30 -16.75
CA LYS A 173 -8.56 -14.96 -17.82
C LYS A 173 -8.95 -13.49 -17.85
N SER A 174 -9.06 -12.83 -16.69
CA SER A 174 -9.55 -11.45 -16.61
C SER A 174 -8.47 -10.41 -16.88
N ILE A 175 -7.24 -10.64 -16.39
CA ILE A 175 -6.12 -9.71 -16.53
C ILE A 175 -5.03 -10.19 -17.48
N GLY A 176 -5.04 -11.48 -17.84
CA GLY A 176 -3.97 -12.09 -18.62
C GLY A 176 -2.75 -12.45 -17.78
N THR A 177 -1.74 -13.02 -18.44
CA THR A 177 -0.46 -13.42 -17.82
C THR A 177 0.74 -12.72 -18.46
N SER A 178 0.50 -11.81 -19.40
CA SER A 178 1.58 -11.10 -20.09
C SER A 178 2.36 -10.24 -19.10
N GLY A 179 3.67 -10.45 -19.02
CA GLY A 179 4.55 -9.73 -18.09
C GLY A 179 4.51 -10.24 -16.64
N ILE A 180 3.77 -11.30 -16.34
CA ILE A 180 3.72 -11.92 -15.00
C ILE A 180 4.54 -13.21 -15.03
N TYR A 181 5.71 -13.17 -14.37
CA TYR A 181 6.51 -14.38 -14.13
C TYR A 181 5.78 -15.32 -13.18
N ASN A 182 5.73 -16.62 -13.50
CA ASN A 182 5.03 -17.66 -12.73
C ASN A 182 3.64 -17.25 -12.24
N ALA A 183 2.73 -16.93 -13.17
CA ALA A 183 1.40 -16.41 -12.84
C ALA A 183 0.58 -17.31 -11.88
N ASP A 184 0.77 -18.64 -11.92
CA ASP A 184 0.09 -19.56 -10.99
C ASP A 184 0.56 -19.38 -9.55
N GLU A 185 1.86 -19.17 -9.34
CA GLU A 185 2.46 -18.88 -8.04
C GLU A 185 2.02 -17.49 -7.57
N PHE A 186 2.18 -16.46 -8.41
CA PHE A 186 1.84 -15.08 -8.06
C PHE A 186 0.37 -14.92 -7.66
N PHE A 187 -0.57 -15.40 -8.50
CA PHE A 187 -2.00 -15.35 -8.17
C PHE A 187 -2.35 -16.27 -7.01
N GLY A 188 -1.63 -17.38 -6.86
CA GLY A 188 -1.74 -18.24 -5.69
C GLY A 188 -1.37 -17.52 -4.40
N VAL A 189 -0.30 -16.74 -4.39
CA VAL A 189 0.12 -15.95 -3.23
C VAL A 189 -0.88 -14.82 -2.95
N LEU A 190 -1.45 -14.18 -3.99
CA LEU A 190 -2.55 -13.23 -3.79
C LEU A 190 -3.78 -13.86 -3.13
N TYR A 191 -4.08 -15.12 -3.44
CA TYR A 191 -5.13 -15.86 -2.74
C TYR A 191 -4.74 -16.14 -1.28
N SER A 192 -3.47 -16.49 -1.02
CA SER A 192 -2.98 -16.71 0.35
C SER A 192 -3.13 -15.49 1.26
N LEU A 193 -3.18 -14.27 0.71
CA LEU A 193 -3.47 -13.04 1.50
C LEU A 193 -4.85 -13.04 2.17
N THR A 194 -5.80 -13.86 1.71
CA THR A 194 -7.14 -13.92 2.34
C THR A 194 -7.15 -14.73 3.63
N ASN A 195 -6.13 -15.57 3.85
CA ASN A 195 -5.99 -16.42 5.02
C ASN A 195 -5.08 -15.74 6.06
N PRO A 196 -5.56 -15.47 7.29
CA PRO A 196 -4.75 -14.87 8.36
C PRO A 196 -3.43 -15.59 8.66
N ASP A 197 -3.42 -16.93 8.60
CA ASP A 197 -2.25 -17.74 8.94
C ASP A 197 -1.17 -17.67 7.86
N LEU A 198 -1.58 -17.50 6.59
CA LEU A 198 -0.68 -17.39 5.46
C LEU A 198 -0.33 -15.94 5.12
N TYR A 199 -1.07 -14.97 5.66
CA TYR A 199 -0.92 -13.55 5.32
C TYR A 199 0.51 -13.02 5.55
N PRO A 200 1.16 -13.22 6.72
CA PRO A 200 2.52 -12.73 6.94
C PRO A 200 3.50 -13.30 5.91
N LEU A 201 3.37 -14.59 5.64
CA LEU A 201 4.25 -15.31 4.75
C LEU A 201 4.04 -14.93 3.27
N ALA A 202 2.80 -14.73 2.87
CA ALA A 202 2.46 -14.20 1.55
C ALA A 202 3.03 -12.80 1.35
N CYS A 203 3.03 -11.95 2.39
CA CYS A 203 3.65 -10.63 2.33
C CYS A 203 5.17 -10.71 2.15
N GLU A 204 5.86 -11.60 2.87
CA GLU A 204 7.31 -11.82 2.70
C GLU A 204 7.67 -12.33 1.30
N TRP A 205 6.89 -13.27 0.76
CA TRP A 205 7.08 -13.74 -0.60
C TRP A 205 6.89 -12.62 -1.62
N LEU A 206 5.83 -11.80 -1.47
CA LEU A 206 5.57 -10.67 -2.37
C LEU A 206 6.66 -9.60 -2.32
N LYS A 207 7.31 -9.40 -1.17
CA LYS A 207 8.49 -8.51 -1.03
C LYS A 207 9.72 -9.05 -1.77
N GLY A 208 9.74 -10.34 -2.09
CA GLY A 208 10.90 -11.03 -2.65
C GLY A 208 11.90 -11.48 -1.58
N GLU A 209 11.45 -11.72 -0.35
CA GLU A 209 12.31 -12.29 0.69
C GLU A 209 12.65 -13.75 0.39
N SER A 210 13.82 -14.19 0.88
CA SER A 210 14.22 -15.59 0.79
C SER A 210 13.52 -16.41 1.86
N LEU A 211 12.49 -17.15 1.46
CA LEU A 211 11.75 -18.05 2.34
C LEU A 211 12.35 -19.45 2.38
N ASP A 212 12.23 -20.13 3.51
CA ASP A 212 12.63 -21.53 3.65
C ASP A 212 11.66 -22.47 2.90
N GLU A 213 12.09 -23.72 2.66
CA GLU A 213 11.28 -24.68 1.91
C GLU A 213 9.94 -25.02 2.56
N GLU A 214 9.85 -25.02 3.89
CA GLU A 214 8.59 -25.32 4.59
C GLU A 214 7.58 -24.20 4.35
N SER A 215 8.06 -22.96 4.43
CA SER A 215 7.31 -21.76 4.09
C SER A 215 6.83 -21.74 2.63
N LEU A 216 7.71 -22.05 1.67
CA LEU A 216 7.32 -22.16 0.26
C LEU A 216 6.25 -23.24 0.03
N LYS A 217 6.40 -24.41 0.67
CA LYS A 217 5.40 -25.49 0.63
C LYS A 217 4.05 -25.06 1.20
N LYS A 218 4.02 -24.26 2.29
CA LYS A 218 2.78 -23.68 2.85
C LYS A 218 2.08 -22.76 1.86
N LEU A 219 2.84 -21.95 1.11
CA LEU A 219 2.30 -21.08 0.06
C LEU A 219 1.94 -21.82 -1.23
N ARG A 220 2.36 -23.09 -1.38
CA ARG A 220 2.23 -23.91 -2.58
C ARG A 220 2.94 -23.25 -3.78
N VAL A 221 4.18 -22.84 -3.56
CA VAL A 221 5.11 -22.24 -4.51
C VAL A 221 6.37 -23.07 -4.56
#